data_AF-A0A0D8JA45-F1
#
_entry.id   AF-A0A0D8JA45-F1
#
_cell.length_a   1.000
_cell.length_b   1.000
_cell.length_c   1.000
_cell.angle_alpha   90.00
_cell.angle_beta   90.00
_cell.angle_gamma   90.00
#
_symmetry.space_group_name_H-M   'P 1'
#
loop_
_entity.id
_entity.type
_entity.pdbx_description
1 polymer ?
#
loop_
_entity_poly.entity_id
_entity_poly.type
_entity_poly.pdbx_seq_one_letter_code
_entity_poly.pdbx_strand_id
1 'polypeptide(L)'
;MNCLILVNMKYNMKSINLYWLVLMVTLIAFGCQKEYIEITEPGEEEVISANDTLARLIHNVVLKDGSIDNFIDKCSGFSIKFPYEVEINDQVFTINSDADINKLKYDYYEYHDDIEIIFPITIILHDYTEIILNDEDELEELREQFDELEDDDIECVDFIFPIELMTYNITFQKHENVVVKNDSELYNLFDDLEDDIIIEMLYPIQLLFYNEDTIRVNNNTELKEMISVLSDGCDEDDVIEFNEEDYPFAELLTSNAWIVSLYSDASDKTSAFMGYTFVFYPNYTLKAEHSQESIPGEWKLYIEELENIIEIEFDTDDESLDWLNEDWEIIEAGSQGVKLIAQGDEEDRNKNLYFSRLE
;
A
#
# COMPACT_ATOMS: atom_id res chain seq x y z
N MET A 1 36.43 -50.40 47.88
CA MET A 1 37.53 -50.80 47.00
C MET A 1 38.55 -49.67 47.01
N ASN A 2 39.81 -50.01 47.33
CA ASN A 2 41.00 -49.17 47.55
C ASN A 2 41.11 -47.97 46.60
N CYS A 3 41.69 -46.82 46.96
CA CYS A 3 43.07 -46.72 47.46
C CYS A 3 43.31 -45.40 48.21
N LEU A 4 43.86 -45.49 49.42
CA LEU A 4 44.54 -44.40 50.11
C LEU A 4 45.85 -44.09 49.37
N ILE A 5 46.13 -42.80 49.14
CA ILE A 5 47.49 -42.29 49.04
C ILE A 5 47.67 -41.31 50.19
N LEU A 6 48.28 -41.81 51.27
CA LEU A 6 48.80 -40.99 52.36
C LEU A 6 50.08 -40.31 51.88
N VAL A 7 49.98 -39.04 51.45
CA VAL A 7 51.16 -38.17 51.38
C VAL A 7 51.39 -37.62 52.78
N ASN A 8 52.41 -38.19 53.43
CA ASN A 8 52.88 -37.79 54.75
C ASN A 8 53.70 -36.50 54.61
N MET A 9 53.05 -35.35 54.57
CA MET A 9 53.72 -34.05 54.62
C MET A 9 54.00 -33.68 56.09
N LYS A 10 55.23 -33.91 56.53
CA LYS A 10 55.78 -33.26 57.73
C LYS A 10 55.86 -31.74 57.46
N TYR A 11 54.81 -31.00 57.79
CA TYR A 11 54.88 -29.55 57.87
C TYR A 11 55.65 -29.17 59.13
N ASN A 12 56.90 -28.75 58.94
CA ASN A 12 57.68 -28.07 59.95
C ASN A 12 57.04 -26.69 60.12
N MET A 13 56.26 -26.48 61.18
CA MET A 13 55.71 -25.17 61.54
C MET A 13 56.85 -24.23 61.95
N LYS A 14 57.53 -23.64 60.97
CA LYS A 14 58.24 -22.38 61.15
C LYS A 14 57.20 -21.28 60.99
N SER A 15 56.92 -20.59 62.10
CA SER A 15 56.11 -19.37 62.24
C SER A 15 55.54 -18.85 60.92
N ILE A 16 54.30 -19.24 60.60
CA ILE A 16 53.51 -18.56 59.58
C ILE A 16 53.48 -17.10 60.01
N ASN A 17 54.15 -16.26 59.21
CA ASN A 17 54.30 -14.85 59.50
C ASN A 17 52.89 -14.26 59.51
N LEU A 18 52.46 -13.69 60.65
CA LEU A 18 51.09 -13.19 60.87
C LEU A 18 50.60 -12.31 59.72
N TYR A 19 51.53 -11.60 59.07
CA TYR A 19 51.31 -10.79 57.86
C TYR A 19 50.71 -11.55 56.67
N TRP A 20 51.11 -12.81 56.42
CA TRP A 20 50.56 -13.62 55.32
C TRP A 20 49.14 -14.10 55.59
N LEU A 21 48.81 -14.36 56.86
CA LEU A 21 47.46 -14.73 57.27
C LEU A 21 46.52 -13.52 57.21
N VAL A 22 47.01 -12.34 57.61
CA VAL A 22 46.28 -11.08 57.47
C VAL A 22 46.07 -10.72 55.99
N LEU A 23 47.08 -10.89 55.13
CA LEU A 23 46.98 -10.63 53.69
C LEU A 23 45.93 -11.53 53.00
N MET A 24 45.88 -12.82 53.37
CA MET A 24 44.90 -13.76 52.83
C MET A 24 43.48 -13.46 53.32
N VAL A 25 43.33 -13.06 54.59
CA VAL A 25 42.03 -12.64 55.15
C VAL A 25 41.55 -11.32 54.56
N THR A 26 42.45 -10.36 54.28
CA THR A 26 42.08 -9.12 53.61
C THR A 26 41.67 -9.35 52.15
N LEU A 27 42.36 -10.25 51.43
CA LEU A 27 41.98 -10.60 50.05
C LEU A 27 40.58 -11.22 49.93
N ILE A 28 40.13 -11.96 50.96
CA ILE A 28 38.78 -12.54 50.99
C ILE A 28 37.73 -11.49 51.41
N ALA A 29 38.10 -10.51 52.23
CA ALA A 29 37.19 -9.46 52.72
C ALA A 29 36.82 -8.39 51.66
N PHE A 30 37.58 -8.27 50.58
CA PHE A 30 37.28 -7.35 49.46
C PHE A 30 36.63 -8.05 48.25
N GLY A 31 36.35 -9.36 48.33
CA GLY A 31 35.92 -10.18 47.18
C GLY A 31 34.42 -10.15 46.84
N CYS A 32 33.57 -9.46 47.60
CA CYS A 32 32.16 -9.31 47.25
C CYS A 32 31.92 -7.95 46.57
N GLN A 33 32.28 -7.83 45.29
CA GLN A 33 31.63 -6.84 44.44
C GLN A 33 30.21 -7.35 44.20
N LYS A 34 29.21 -6.70 44.82
CA LYS A 34 27.84 -6.76 44.28
C LYS A 34 27.87 -5.88 43.04
N GLU A 35 28.03 -6.50 41.89
CA GLU A 35 27.76 -5.86 40.61
C GLU A 35 26.27 -5.54 40.59
N TYR A 36 25.93 -4.29 40.87
CA TYR A 36 24.60 -3.79 40.55
C TYR A 36 24.69 -3.43 39.07
N ILE A 37 24.02 -4.22 38.24
CA ILE A 37 23.73 -3.80 36.88
C ILE A 37 22.53 -2.88 37.06
N GLU A 38 22.71 -1.58 36.85
CA GLU A 38 21.57 -0.70 36.63
C GLU A 38 20.94 -1.17 35.33
N ILE A 39 19.80 -1.88 35.42
CA ILE A 39 18.95 -2.10 34.26
C ILE A 39 18.34 -0.74 34.00
N THR A 40 18.99 0.06 33.17
CA THR A 40 18.32 1.18 32.51
C THR A 40 17.32 0.54 31.58
N GLU A 41 16.03 0.82 31.78
CA GLU A 41 15.02 0.47 30.78
C GLU A 41 15.48 1.10 29.46
N PRO A 42 15.57 0.31 28.38
CA PRO A 42 15.91 0.84 27.07
C PRO A 42 14.91 1.94 26.72
N GLY A 43 15.41 3.02 26.11
CA GLY A 43 14.56 4.16 25.77
C GLY A 43 13.58 3.84 24.65
N GLU A 44 12.56 4.70 24.50
CA GLU A 44 11.57 4.61 23.41
C GLU A 44 12.20 4.62 22.00
N GLU A 45 13.46 5.09 21.88
CA GLU A 45 14.22 5.07 20.62
C GLU A 45 14.64 3.66 20.16
N GLU A 46 14.75 2.71 21.10
CA GLU A 46 15.30 1.36 20.88
C GLU A 46 14.24 0.26 20.99
N VAL A 47 13.22 0.47 21.83
CA VAL A 47 12.25 -0.56 22.18
C VAL A 47 10.83 -0.03 22.09
N ILE A 48 9.90 -0.91 21.69
CA ILE A 48 8.47 -0.66 21.53
C ILE A 48 7.71 -1.49 22.58
N SER A 49 6.84 -0.83 23.33
CA SER A 49 5.91 -1.44 24.29
C SER A 49 4.46 -1.32 23.81
N ALA A 50 3.56 -2.11 24.39
CA ALA A 50 2.13 -2.11 24.07
C ALA A 50 1.45 -0.73 24.14
N ASN A 51 1.90 0.14 25.05
CA ASN A 51 1.31 1.45 25.28
C ASN A 51 1.97 2.57 24.44
N ASP A 52 2.95 2.23 23.61
CA ASP A 52 3.66 3.23 22.80
C ASP A 52 2.81 3.66 21.61
N THR A 53 2.87 4.95 21.29
CA THR A 53 2.21 5.47 20.06
C THR A 53 2.71 4.76 18.81
N LEU A 54 3.98 4.36 18.78
CA LEU A 54 4.56 3.67 17.64
C LEU A 54 3.96 2.27 17.45
N ALA A 55 3.61 1.55 18.52
CA ALA A 55 2.96 0.25 18.40
C ALA A 55 1.62 0.37 17.66
N ARG A 56 0.81 1.37 18.03
CA ARG A 56 -0.45 1.67 17.34
C ARG A 56 -0.23 2.11 15.89
N LEU A 57 0.74 3.00 15.63
CA LEU A 57 1.01 3.41 14.24
C LEU A 57 1.45 2.24 13.36
N ILE A 58 2.27 1.32 13.88
CA ILE A 58 2.64 0.10 13.15
C ILE A 58 1.39 -0.75 12.90
N HIS A 59 0.54 -0.94 13.92
CA HIS A 59 -0.71 -1.70 13.81
C HIS A 59 -1.63 -1.12 12.72
N ASN A 60 -1.85 0.19 12.72
CA ASN A 60 -2.69 0.87 11.72
C ASN A 60 -2.14 0.74 10.29
N VAL A 61 -0.81 0.83 10.11
CA VAL A 61 -0.17 0.66 8.79
C VAL A 61 -0.34 -0.75 8.22
N VAL A 62 -0.46 -1.77 9.08
CA VAL A 62 -0.52 -3.18 8.65
C VAL A 62 -1.94 -3.75 8.66
N LEU A 63 -2.96 -2.92 8.87
CA LEU A 63 -4.35 -3.33 8.67
C LEU A 63 -4.55 -3.73 7.20
N LYS A 64 -5.46 -4.68 6.98
CA LYS A 64 -5.85 -5.04 5.61
C LYS A 64 -6.78 -3.96 5.07
N ASP A 65 -6.24 -3.11 4.21
CA ASP A 65 -6.98 -2.20 3.32
C ASP A 65 -8.06 -2.98 2.55
N GLY A 66 -9.31 -2.55 2.63
CA GLY A 66 -10.44 -3.13 1.89
C GLY A 66 -10.90 -2.31 0.68
N SER A 67 -10.30 -1.15 0.42
CA SER A 67 -10.77 -0.15 -0.53
C SER A 67 -10.83 -0.61 -2.00
N ILE A 68 -10.02 -1.61 -2.37
CA ILE A 68 -9.80 -2.03 -3.76
C ILE A 68 -11.08 -2.39 -4.53
N ASP A 69 -12.08 -2.97 -3.86
CA ASP A 69 -13.36 -3.37 -4.44
C ASP A 69 -14.57 -2.58 -3.92
N ASN A 70 -14.34 -1.39 -3.36
CA ASN A 70 -15.38 -0.47 -2.90
C ASN A 70 -16.51 -0.25 -3.93
N PHE A 71 -16.21 -0.19 -5.23
CA PHE A 71 -17.26 0.01 -6.26
C PHE A 71 -18.15 -1.21 -6.50
N ILE A 72 -17.75 -2.38 -5.96
CA ILE A 72 -18.47 -3.65 -6.07
C ILE A 72 -19.22 -3.93 -4.78
N ASP A 73 -18.54 -3.92 -3.63
CA ASP A 73 -19.11 -4.30 -2.34
C ASP A 73 -19.63 -3.13 -1.50
N LYS A 74 -19.26 -1.91 -1.89
CA LYS A 74 -19.64 -0.67 -1.24
C LYS A 74 -19.24 -0.63 0.24
N CYS A 75 -18.01 -1.06 0.57
CA CYS A 75 -17.44 -1.00 1.92
C CYS A 75 -15.90 -1.05 1.96
N SER A 76 -15.24 -0.05 2.55
CA SER A 76 -13.77 -0.05 2.71
C SER A 76 -13.26 -0.97 3.82
N GLY A 77 -14.12 -1.37 4.77
CA GLY A 77 -13.72 -2.15 5.94
C GLY A 77 -13.33 -3.61 5.67
N PHE A 78 -13.53 -4.09 4.45
CA PHE A 78 -13.16 -5.44 4.01
C PHE A 78 -12.99 -5.50 2.51
N SER A 79 -12.41 -6.59 2.00
CA SER A 79 -12.35 -6.88 0.56
C SER A 79 -12.90 -8.27 0.26
N ILE A 80 -13.43 -8.49 -0.94
CA ILE A 80 -13.90 -9.81 -1.38
C ILE A 80 -12.71 -10.68 -1.81
N LYS A 81 -12.57 -11.83 -1.15
CA LYS A 81 -11.55 -12.82 -1.45
C LYS A 81 -11.77 -13.46 -2.83
N PHE A 82 -10.75 -13.39 -3.69
CA PHE A 82 -10.79 -14.07 -4.98
C PHE A 82 -10.85 -15.62 -4.89
N PRO A 83 -11.47 -16.28 -5.89
CA PRO A 83 -12.29 -15.69 -6.94
C PRO A 83 -13.76 -15.53 -6.51
N TYR A 84 -14.43 -14.54 -7.09
CA TYR A 84 -15.88 -14.33 -6.96
C TYR A 84 -16.50 -13.97 -8.32
N GLU A 85 -17.83 -13.93 -8.38
CA GLU A 85 -18.57 -13.59 -9.59
C GLU A 85 -19.51 -12.41 -9.34
N VAL A 86 -19.64 -11.55 -10.34
CA VAL A 86 -20.61 -10.45 -10.37
C VAL A 86 -21.43 -10.55 -11.65
N GLU A 87 -22.69 -10.13 -11.58
CA GLU A 87 -23.59 -10.00 -12.72
C GLU A 87 -23.76 -8.52 -13.04
N ILE A 88 -23.55 -8.15 -14.31
CA ILE A 88 -23.71 -6.79 -14.81
C ILE A 88 -24.47 -6.88 -16.12
N ASN A 89 -25.63 -6.21 -16.22
CA ASN A 89 -26.47 -6.22 -17.42
C ASN A 89 -26.81 -7.64 -17.95
N ASP A 90 -27.25 -8.54 -17.05
CA ASP A 90 -27.54 -9.96 -17.33
C ASP A 90 -26.32 -10.80 -17.81
N GLN A 91 -25.09 -10.30 -17.63
CA GLN A 91 -23.86 -11.01 -17.97
C GLN A 91 -23.01 -11.25 -16.72
N VAL A 92 -22.53 -12.49 -16.59
CA VAL A 92 -21.67 -12.90 -15.46
C VAL A 92 -20.20 -12.65 -15.80
N PHE A 93 -19.48 -12.05 -14.85
CA PHE A 93 -18.04 -11.81 -14.86
C PHE A 93 -17.40 -12.51 -13.67
N THR A 94 -16.27 -13.18 -13.89
CA THR A 94 -15.49 -13.80 -12.82
C THR A 94 -14.28 -12.91 -12.50
N ILE A 95 -14.16 -12.52 -11.24
CA ILE A 95 -13.05 -11.72 -10.74
C ILE A 95 -12.05 -12.65 -10.05
N ASN A 96 -10.82 -12.73 -10.57
CA ASN A 96 -9.79 -13.63 -10.05
C ASN A 96 -8.57 -12.90 -9.48
N SER A 97 -8.51 -11.58 -9.66
CA SER A 97 -7.36 -10.75 -9.27
C SER A 97 -7.71 -9.27 -9.30
N ASP A 98 -6.85 -8.46 -8.68
CA ASP A 98 -6.84 -7.00 -8.74
C ASP A 98 -6.86 -6.47 -10.18
N ALA A 99 -6.22 -7.17 -11.11
CA ALA A 99 -6.22 -6.79 -12.52
C ALA A 99 -7.62 -6.91 -13.17
N ASP A 100 -8.44 -7.86 -12.71
CA ASP A 100 -9.83 -8.00 -13.17
C ASP A 100 -10.70 -6.88 -12.58
N ILE A 101 -10.47 -6.48 -11.32
CA ILE A 101 -11.11 -5.33 -10.66
C ILE A 101 -10.79 -4.05 -11.43
N ASN A 102 -9.51 -3.75 -11.68
CA ASN A 102 -9.10 -2.53 -12.38
C ASN A 102 -9.67 -2.47 -13.81
N LYS A 103 -9.73 -3.62 -14.49
CA LYS A 103 -10.37 -3.70 -15.79
C LYS A 103 -11.87 -3.39 -15.68
N LEU A 104 -12.55 -3.93 -14.68
CA LEU A 104 -13.97 -3.67 -14.44
C LEU A 104 -14.21 -2.18 -14.12
N LYS A 105 -13.38 -1.58 -13.25
CA LYS A 105 -13.39 -0.14 -12.90
C LYS A 105 -13.34 0.74 -14.16
N TYR A 106 -12.49 0.41 -15.12
CA TYR A 106 -12.41 1.17 -16.38
C TYR A 106 -13.53 0.83 -17.38
N ASP A 107 -13.92 -0.44 -17.52
CA ASP A 107 -14.87 -0.81 -18.59
C ASP A 107 -16.33 -0.40 -18.29
N TYR A 108 -16.66 -0.03 -17.05
CA TYR A 108 -18.04 0.16 -16.59
C TYR A 108 -18.32 1.57 -16.06
N TYR A 109 -18.19 2.54 -16.97
CA TYR A 109 -18.38 3.99 -16.79
C TYR A 109 -19.75 4.44 -16.22
N GLU A 110 -20.83 3.65 -16.30
CA GLU A 110 -22.20 4.18 -16.27
C GLU A 110 -23.19 3.58 -15.24
N TYR A 111 -22.82 2.58 -14.43
CA TYR A 111 -23.84 1.81 -13.69
C TYR A 111 -23.54 1.58 -12.21
N HIS A 112 -23.77 2.61 -11.41
CA HIS A 112 -23.69 2.54 -9.93
C HIS A 112 -24.73 1.58 -9.30
N ASP A 113 -25.70 1.10 -10.08
CA ASP A 113 -26.80 0.22 -9.65
C ASP A 113 -26.88 -1.15 -10.35
N ASP A 114 -26.05 -1.46 -11.36
CA ASP A 114 -26.19 -2.70 -12.15
C ASP A 114 -25.23 -3.83 -11.74
N ILE A 115 -24.33 -3.60 -10.76
CA ILE A 115 -23.41 -4.64 -10.28
C ILE A 115 -24.12 -5.44 -9.19
N GLU A 116 -24.44 -6.70 -9.48
CA GLU A 116 -25.00 -7.66 -8.52
C GLU A 116 -23.97 -8.72 -8.16
N ILE A 117 -23.67 -8.88 -6.87
CA ILE A 117 -22.73 -9.91 -6.42
C ILE A 117 -23.41 -11.29 -6.42
N ILE A 118 -22.73 -12.30 -6.96
CA ILE A 118 -23.21 -13.69 -6.96
C ILE A 118 -22.70 -14.41 -5.72
N PHE A 119 -23.59 -14.60 -4.76
CA PHE A 119 -23.32 -15.30 -3.51
C PHE A 119 -23.27 -16.84 -3.67
N PRO A 120 -22.54 -17.55 -2.78
CA PRO A 120 -21.82 -17.03 -1.62
C PRO A 120 -20.46 -16.43 -1.98
N ILE A 121 -20.04 -15.43 -1.19
CA ILE A 121 -18.70 -14.83 -1.26
C ILE A 121 -17.94 -15.08 0.05
N THR A 122 -16.62 -14.94 0.00
CA THR A 122 -15.78 -14.86 1.20
C THR A 122 -15.17 -13.49 1.24
N ILE A 123 -15.25 -12.79 2.36
CA ILE A 123 -14.61 -11.50 2.58
C ILE A 123 -13.41 -11.65 3.51
N ILE A 124 -12.50 -10.68 3.46
CA ILE A 124 -11.35 -10.54 4.35
C ILE A 124 -11.49 -9.19 5.07
N LEU A 125 -11.63 -9.22 6.40
CA LEU A 125 -11.71 -8.01 7.22
C LEU A 125 -10.32 -7.37 7.42
N HIS A 126 -10.30 -6.15 7.96
CA HIS A 126 -9.08 -5.42 8.36
C HIS A 126 -8.11 -6.24 9.23
N ASP A 127 -8.63 -7.18 10.05
CA ASP A 127 -7.87 -8.06 10.95
C ASP A 127 -7.40 -9.37 10.28
N TYR A 128 -7.52 -9.46 8.96
CA TYR A 128 -7.24 -10.66 8.15
C TYR A 128 -8.17 -11.85 8.42
N THR A 129 -9.23 -11.68 9.21
CA THR A 129 -10.21 -12.76 9.40
C THR A 129 -11.07 -12.93 8.16
N GLU A 130 -11.45 -14.18 7.89
CA GLU A 130 -12.27 -14.54 6.73
C GLU A 130 -13.68 -14.92 7.17
N ILE A 131 -14.68 -14.30 6.54
CA ILE A 131 -16.10 -14.56 6.78
C ILE A 131 -16.74 -14.98 5.46
N ILE A 132 -17.63 -15.98 5.51
CA ILE A 132 -18.43 -16.39 4.35
C ILE A 132 -19.79 -15.73 4.48
N LEU A 133 -20.17 -14.97 3.45
CA LEU A 133 -21.49 -14.36 3.31
C LEU A 133 -22.32 -15.15 2.28
N ASN A 134 -23.56 -15.46 2.62
CA ASN A 134 -24.42 -16.35 1.84
C ASN A 134 -25.44 -15.61 0.98
N ASP A 135 -25.69 -14.34 1.25
CA ASP A 135 -26.64 -13.48 0.55
C ASP A 135 -26.36 -12.00 0.83
N GLU A 136 -27.05 -11.14 0.09
CA GLU A 136 -26.97 -9.67 0.19
C GLU A 136 -27.41 -9.15 1.57
N ASP A 137 -28.33 -9.83 2.24
CA ASP A 137 -28.80 -9.41 3.58
C ASP A 137 -27.64 -9.52 4.59
N GLU A 138 -26.83 -10.60 4.54
CA GLU A 138 -25.62 -10.74 5.37
C GLU A 138 -24.54 -9.69 5.05
N LEU A 139 -24.42 -9.26 3.79
CA LEU A 139 -23.49 -8.21 3.37
C LEU A 139 -23.92 -6.83 3.89
N GLU A 140 -25.20 -6.48 3.72
CA GLU A 140 -25.73 -5.19 4.18
C GLU A 140 -25.65 -5.04 5.71
N GLU A 141 -25.92 -6.11 6.48
CA GLU A 141 -25.75 -6.11 7.94
C GLU A 141 -24.30 -5.84 8.37
N LEU A 142 -23.32 -6.20 7.54
CA LEU A 142 -21.92 -5.93 7.80
C LEU A 142 -21.53 -4.50 7.42
N ARG A 143 -22.03 -3.99 6.28
CA ARG A 143 -21.80 -2.61 5.82
C ARG A 143 -22.26 -1.59 6.86
N GLU A 144 -23.46 -1.80 7.42
CA GLU A 144 -23.98 -0.94 8.51
C GLU A 144 -23.06 -0.90 9.74
N GLN A 145 -22.26 -1.94 10.00
CA GLN A 145 -21.33 -1.94 11.13
C GLN A 145 -20.11 -1.07 10.86
N PHE A 146 -19.64 -1.03 9.62
CA PHE A 146 -18.47 -0.25 9.22
C PHE A 146 -18.78 1.24 9.03
N ASP A 147 -20.00 1.60 8.58
CA ASP A 147 -20.45 3.00 8.53
C ASP A 147 -20.40 3.73 9.89
N GLU A 148 -20.40 2.97 11.00
CA GLU A 148 -20.33 3.51 12.36
C GLU A 148 -18.90 3.54 12.94
N LEU A 149 -17.91 2.99 12.23
CA LEU A 149 -16.51 2.93 12.67
C LEU A 149 -15.70 4.07 12.07
N GLU A 150 -14.70 4.54 12.82
CA GLU A 150 -13.68 5.42 12.25
C GLU A 150 -12.71 4.54 11.46
N ASP A 151 -12.34 4.98 10.26
CA ASP A 151 -11.24 4.35 9.56
C ASP A 151 -9.93 4.77 10.24
N ASP A 152 -9.22 3.77 10.73
CA ASP A 152 -8.02 3.95 11.53
C ASP A 152 -6.77 3.47 10.77
N ASP A 153 -6.93 2.85 9.59
CA ASP A 153 -5.79 2.35 8.84
C ASP A 153 -4.95 3.49 8.24
N ILE A 154 -3.74 3.13 7.81
CA ILE A 154 -2.78 4.07 7.23
C ILE A 154 -2.25 3.42 5.96
N GLU A 155 -2.83 3.78 4.83
CA GLU A 155 -2.54 3.13 3.54
C GLU A 155 -1.40 3.80 2.76
N CYS A 156 -1.16 5.08 3.03
CA CYS A 156 -0.19 5.87 2.26
C CYS A 156 1.26 5.42 2.42
N VAL A 157 1.56 4.51 3.35
CA VAL A 157 2.89 3.97 3.60
C VAL A 157 2.81 2.50 3.95
N ASP A 158 3.71 1.69 3.40
CA ASP A 158 3.77 0.24 3.62
C ASP A 158 5.19 -0.19 4.06
N PHE A 159 5.30 -1.34 4.72
CA PHE A 159 6.56 -1.96 5.10
C PHE A 159 7.15 -2.82 3.98
N ILE A 160 8.43 -2.63 3.69
CA ILE A 160 9.14 -3.57 2.81
C ILE A 160 9.62 -4.77 3.62
N PHE A 161 8.93 -5.90 3.45
CA PHE A 161 9.25 -7.18 4.07
C PHE A 161 10.43 -7.91 3.42
N PRO A 162 11.10 -8.83 4.14
CA PRO A 162 10.85 -9.21 5.54
C PRO A 162 11.45 -8.23 6.56
N ILE A 163 10.83 -8.14 7.74
CA ILE A 163 11.34 -7.39 8.89
C ILE A 163 11.78 -8.38 9.98
N GLU A 164 12.98 -8.18 10.49
CA GLU A 164 13.50 -8.95 11.63
C GLU A 164 13.29 -8.17 12.93
N LEU A 165 12.77 -8.83 13.96
CA LEU A 165 12.51 -8.24 15.27
C LEU A 165 13.01 -9.17 16.38
N MET A 166 13.24 -8.60 17.56
CA MET A 166 13.48 -9.32 18.79
C MET A 166 12.36 -9.01 19.76
N THR A 167 11.66 -10.03 20.24
CA THR A 167 10.69 -9.88 21.34
C THR A 167 11.37 -10.26 22.64
N TYR A 168 11.02 -9.57 23.73
CA TYR A 168 11.47 -9.89 25.08
C TYR A 168 10.28 -9.88 26.03
N ASN A 169 9.95 -11.05 26.59
CA ASN A 169 8.96 -11.15 27.65
C ASN A 169 9.63 -10.85 29.01
N ILE A 170 9.23 -9.76 29.64
CA ILE A 170 9.76 -9.24 30.89
C ILE A 170 9.47 -10.20 32.05
N THR A 171 8.30 -10.82 32.08
CA THR A 171 7.87 -11.76 33.13
C THR A 171 8.74 -13.02 33.17
N PHE A 172 9.00 -13.62 32.01
CA PHE A 172 9.74 -14.86 31.86
C PHE A 172 11.23 -14.66 31.57
N GLN A 173 11.66 -13.42 31.33
CA GLN A 173 13.03 -13.05 30.95
C GLN A 173 13.52 -13.85 29.73
N LYS A 174 12.65 -14.04 28.75
CA LYS A 174 12.91 -14.81 27.53
C LYS A 174 12.90 -13.85 26.35
N HIS A 175 13.93 -13.95 25.50
CA HIS A 175 13.93 -13.30 24.19
C HIS A 175 13.68 -14.31 23.07
N GLU A 176 13.16 -13.83 21.96
CA GLU A 176 12.92 -14.60 20.73
C GLU A 176 13.19 -13.72 19.52
N ASN A 177 13.79 -14.30 18.47
CA ASN A 177 13.96 -13.63 17.20
C ASN A 177 12.78 -13.99 16.31
N VAL A 178 12.10 -12.98 15.79
CA VAL A 178 10.93 -13.11 14.91
C VAL A 178 11.30 -12.53 13.57
N VAL A 179 10.87 -13.18 12.49
CA VAL A 179 10.99 -12.64 11.13
C VAL A 179 9.58 -12.62 10.56
N VAL A 180 9.01 -11.43 10.40
CA VAL A 180 7.71 -11.23 9.76
C VAL A 180 7.92 -11.03 8.26
N LYS A 181 7.02 -11.59 7.45
CA LYS A 181 7.18 -11.65 5.99
C LYS A 181 6.10 -10.90 5.21
N ASN A 182 5.06 -10.45 5.88
CA ASN A 182 3.93 -9.72 5.34
C ASN A 182 3.20 -9.02 6.49
N ASP A 183 2.24 -8.19 6.11
CA ASP A 183 1.43 -7.39 7.02
C ASP A 183 0.64 -8.24 7.99
N SER A 184 0.00 -9.33 7.53
CA SER A 184 -0.72 -10.25 8.42
C SER A 184 0.15 -10.79 9.56
N GLU A 185 1.40 -11.20 9.28
CA GLU A 185 2.33 -11.67 10.31
C GLU A 185 2.74 -10.55 11.29
N LEU A 186 2.84 -9.31 10.81
CA LEU A 186 3.18 -8.14 11.63
C LEU A 186 1.98 -7.63 12.43
N TYR A 187 0.78 -7.59 11.84
CA TYR A 187 -0.50 -7.31 12.47
C TYR A 187 -0.70 -8.21 13.69
N ASN A 188 -0.59 -9.53 13.50
CA ASN A 188 -0.74 -10.51 14.59
C ASN A 188 0.27 -10.30 15.74
N LEU A 189 1.42 -9.67 15.48
CA LEU A 189 2.41 -9.37 16.51
C LEU A 189 2.03 -8.13 17.34
N PHE A 190 1.34 -7.15 16.73
CA PHE A 190 1.04 -5.85 17.34
C PHE A 190 -0.40 -5.72 17.85
N ASP A 191 -1.37 -6.46 17.29
CA ASP A 191 -2.80 -6.39 17.62
C ASP A 191 -3.08 -6.68 19.11
N ASP A 192 -2.46 -7.74 19.64
CA ASP A 192 -2.59 -8.17 21.03
C ASP A 192 -1.23 -8.14 21.76
N LEU A 193 -0.44 -7.08 21.54
CA LEU A 193 0.86 -6.94 22.19
C LEU A 193 0.69 -6.86 23.72
N GLU A 194 1.03 -7.94 24.43
CA GLU A 194 0.91 -8.01 25.89
C GLU A 194 1.80 -6.96 26.57
N ASP A 195 1.32 -6.34 27.66
CA ASP A 195 2.06 -5.33 28.46
C ASP A 195 3.44 -5.82 28.97
N ASP A 196 3.66 -7.13 29.05
CA ASP A 196 4.92 -7.73 29.50
C ASP A 196 5.85 -8.13 28.34
N ILE A 197 5.46 -7.87 27.10
CA ILE A 197 6.28 -8.05 25.90
C ILE A 197 6.77 -6.68 25.42
N ILE A 198 8.06 -6.61 25.14
CA ILE A 198 8.67 -5.48 24.46
C ILE A 198 9.33 -5.96 23.17
N ILE A 199 9.32 -5.11 22.14
CA ILE A 199 9.80 -5.42 20.80
C ILE A 199 10.97 -4.49 20.45
N GLU A 200 12.08 -5.06 20.01
CA GLU A 200 13.20 -4.34 19.40
C GLU A 200 13.20 -4.66 17.90
N MET A 201 13.05 -3.64 17.07
CA MET A 201 13.15 -3.80 15.61
C MET A 201 14.61 -3.79 15.17
N LEU A 202 14.99 -4.72 14.29
CA LEU A 202 16.35 -4.76 13.77
C LEU A 202 16.50 -3.78 12.60
N TYR A 203 16.85 -2.56 12.96
CA TYR A 203 17.14 -1.51 11.98
C TYR A 203 18.43 -1.79 11.19
N PRO A 204 18.50 -1.31 9.94
CA PRO A 204 17.52 -0.45 9.28
C PRO A 204 16.40 -1.24 8.61
N ILE A 205 15.20 -0.66 8.61
CA ILE A 205 14.07 -1.14 7.81
C ILE A 205 13.80 -0.19 6.65
N GLN A 206 12.93 -0.61 5.72
CA GLN A 206 12.51 0.22 4.60
C GLN A 206 10.99 0.33 4.57
N LEU A 207 10.52 1.53 4.26
CA LEU A 207 9.13 1.83 3.97
C LEU A 207 8.97 2.06 2.46
N LEU A 208 7.83 1.68 1.92
CA LEU A 208 7.37 2.00 0.57
C LEU A 208 6.29 3.08 0.70
N PHE A 209 6.43 4.17 -0.05
CA PHE A 209 5.43 5.23 -0.09
C PHE A 209 4.51 5.06 -1.30
N TYR A 210 3.32 5.67 -1.29
CA TYR A 210 2.33 5.55 -2.37
C TYR A 210 2.90 5.83 -3.78
N ASN A 211 3.91 6.71 -3.88
CA ASN A 211 4.53 7.09 -5.14
C ASN A 211 5.66 6.14 -5.59
N GLU A 212 5.73 4.95 -5.00
CA GLU A 212 6.77 3.93 -5.18
C GLU A 212 8.17 4.31 -4.66
N ASP A 213 8.34 5.47 -4.00
CA ASP A 213 9.60 5.82 -3.38
C ASP A 213 9.83 4.96 -2.13
N THR A 214 11.10 4.56 -1.92
CA THR A 214 11.50 3.80 -0.73
C THR A 214 12.28 4.68 0.24
N ILE A 215 11.91 4.65 1.51
CA ILE A 215 12.58 5.40 2.58
C ILE A 215 13.22 4.42 3.57
N ARG A 216 14.48 4.64 3.90
CA ARG A 216 15.21 3.84 4.90
C ARG A 216 15.12 4.51 6.27
N VAL A 217 14.70 3.73 7.26
CA VAL A 217 14.52 4.17 8.65
C VAL A 217 15.51 3.44 9.56
N ASN A 218 16.07 4.12 10.57
CA ASN A 218 17.19 3.61 11.36
C ASN A 218 16.92 3.48 12.87
N ASN A 219 15.78 3.97 13.38
CA ASN A 219 15.35 3.81 14.77
C ASN A 219 13.84 4.10 14.93
N ASN A 220 13.30 3.88 16.13
CA ASN A 220 11.87 4.06 16.43
C ASN A 220 11.41 5.52 16.29
N THR A 221 12.26 6.48 16.65
CA THR A 221 11.92 7.92 16.54
C THR A 221 11.74 8.31 15.07
N GLU A 222 12.68 7.92 14.21
CA GLU A 222 12.60 8.16 12.77
C GLU A 222 11.41 7.43 12.17
N LEU A 223 11.11 6.19 12.59
CA LEU A 223 9.94 5.45 12.11
C LEU A 223 8.64 6.17 12.43
N LYS A 224 8.46 6.55 13.69
CA LYS A 224 7.28 7.27 14.17
C LYS A 224 7.08 8.56 13.40
N GLU A 225 8.15 9.35 13.25
CA GLU A 225 8.10 10.61 12.51
C GLU A 225 7.75 10.39 11.04
N MET A 226 8.30 9.36 10.39
CA MET A 226 8.00 9.08 8.99
C MET A 226 6.54 8.64 8.80
N ILE A 227 6.05 7.67 9.57
CA ILE A 227 4.64 7.24 9.46
C ILE A 227 3.70 8.41 9.71
N SER A 228 3.91 9.21 10.77
CA SER A 228 3.04 10.37 11.08
C SER A 228 3.10 11.51 10.07
N VAL A 229 4.13 11.58 9.22
CA VAL A 229 4.23 12.59 8.15
C VAL A 229 3.62 12.06 6.85
N LEU A 230 3.72 10.76 6.63
CA LEU A 230 3.29 10.10 5.40
C LEU A 230 1.83 9.65 5.46
N SER A 231 1.23 9.52 6.65
CA SER A 231 -0.18 9.10 6.81
C SER A 231 -1.13 9.96 5.98
N ASP A 232 -0.96 11.28 6.02
CA ASP A 232 -1.87 12.21 5.32
C ASP A 232 -1.33 12.57 3.91
N GLY A 233 -0.52 11.68 3.32
CA GLY A 233 0.30 11.95 2.14
C GLY A 233 -0.36 11.62 0.80
N CYS A 234 -1.43 10.82 0.83
CA CYS A 234 -2.17 10.31 -0.32
C CYS A 234 -3.69 10.38 -0.06
N ASP A 235 -4.48 9.99 -1.06
CA ASP A 235 -5.90 9.70 -0.91
C ASP A 235 -6.02 8.22 -0.55
N GLU A 236 -6.82 7.87 0.47
CA GLU A 236 -6.98 6.50 1.01
C GLU A 236 -8.02 5.69 0.20
N ASP A 237 -8.49 6.21 -0.93
CA ASP A 237 -9.39 5.50 -1.87
C ASP A 237 -10.66 4.87 -1.23
N ASP A 238 -11.04 5.29 -0.02
CA ASP A 238 -12.23 4.89 0.77
C ASP A 238 -13.58 5.32 0.19
N VAL A 239 -13.58 5.83 -1.03
CA VAL A 239 -14.79 6.30 -1.70
C VAL A 239 -15.67 5.09 -2.02
N ILE A 240 -16.76 4.97 -1.29
CA ILE A 240 -17.80 3.94 -1.48
C ILE A 240 -18.90 4.40 -2.46
N GLU A 241 -19.21 5.70 -2.44
CA GLU A 241 -20.21 6.29 -3.33
C GLU A 241 -19.55 6.74 -4.63
N PHE A 242 -19.56 5.86 -5.63
CA PHE A 242 -19.10 6.22 -6.97
C PHE A 242 -20.18 7.06 -7.65
N ASN A 243 -19.79 8.21 -8.18
CA ASN A 243 -20.58 9.03 -9.09
C ASN A 243 -19.80 9.22 -10.42
N GLU A 244 -20.41 9.87 -11.41
CA GLU A 244 -19.75 10.08 -12.71
C GLU A 244 -18.47 10.94 -12.62
N GLU A 245 -18.32 11.77 -11.60
CA GLU A 245 -17.12 12.57 -11.34
C GLU A 245 -15.96 11.73 -10.77
N ASP A 246 -16.25 10.57 -10.18
CA ASP A 246 -15.24 9.67 -9.59
C ASP A 246 -14.63 8.70 -10.60
N TYR A 247 -15.08 8.74 -11.86
CA TYR A 247 -14.51 7.86 -12.88
C TYR A 247 -13.03 8.21 -13.15
N PRO A 248 -12.10 7.23 -13.10
CA PRO A 248 -10.67 7.48 -13.07
C PRO A 248 -10.08 7.76 -14.47
N PHE A 249 -10.57 8.78 -15.17
CA PHE A 249 -10.13 9.14 -16.52
C PHE A 249 -8.62 9.33 -16.63
N ALA A 250 -8.03 10.05 -15.67
CA ALA A 250 -6.60 10.32 -15.67
C ALA A 250 -5.77 9.03 -15.53
N GLU A 251 -6.19 8.13 -14.64
CA GLU A 251 -5.56 6.82 -14.45
C GLU A 251 -5.70 5.95 -15.70
N LEU A 252 -6.90 5.90 -16.30
CA LEU A 252 -7.14 5.18 -17.54
C LEU A 252 -6.19 5.65 -18.65
N LEU A 253 -6.13 6.96 -18.90
CA LEU A 253 -5.30 7.56 -19.95
C LEU A 253 -3.81 7.33 -19.73
N THR A 254 -3.35 7.39 -18.48
CA THR A 254 -1.92 7.31 -18.14
C THR A 254 -1.39 5.89 -17.94
N SER A 255 -2.27 4.92 -17.71
CA SER A 255 -1.91 3.49 -17.56
C SER A 255 -1.64 2.77 -18.89
N ASN A 256 -1.94 3.40 -20.02
CA ASN A 256 -1.87 2.77 -21.34
C ASN A 256 -1.15 3.63 -22.38
N ALA A 257 -0.63 2.97 -23.42
CA ALA A 257 -0.26 3.61 -24.66
C ALA A 257 -1.44 3.51 -25.65
N TRP A 258 -1.63 4.55 -26.46
CA TRP A 258 -2.81 4.70 -27.31
C TRP A 258 -2.44 4.87 -28.78
N ILE A 259 -3.34 4.45 -29.65
CA ILE A 259 -3.29 4.74 -31.09
C ILE A 259 -4.58 5.43 -31.52
N VAL A 260 -4.51 6.27 -32.55
CA VAL A 260 -5.71 6.86 -33.15
C VAL A 260 -6.34 5.85 -34.10
N SER A 261 -7.46 5.25 -33.68
CA SER A 261 -8.25 4.32 -34.49
C SER A 261 -9.33 5.02 -35.32
N LEU A 262 -9.67 6.25 -34.97
CA LEU A 262 -10.53 7.13 -35.76
C LEU A 262 -10.10 8.58 -35.55
N TYR A 263 -9.92 9.32 -36.64
CA TYR A 263 -9.99 10.78 -36.63
C TYR A 263 -10.83 11.22 -37.82
N SER A 264 -11.89 11.99 -37.56
CA SER A 264 -12.78 12.51 -38.59
C SER A 264 -13.07 13.99 -38.37
N ASP A 265 -12.77 14.78 -39.39
CA ASP A 265 -13.11 16.20 -39.49
C ASP A 265 -13.61 16.46 -40.92
N ALA A 266 -14.94 16.56 -41.05
CA ALA A 266 -15.73 16.56 -42.31
C ALA A 266 -15.52 15.34 -43.24
N SER A 267 -14.43 14.59 -43.06
CA SER A 267 -14.03 13.38 -43.76
C SER A 267 -13.08 12.59 -42.85
N ASP A 268 -12.96 11.29 -43.11
CA ASP A 268 -12.01 10.43 -42.41
C ASP A 268 -10.57 10.82 -42.78
N LYS A 269 -9.78 11.19 -41.76
CA LYS A 269 -8.35 11.51 -41.88
C LYS A 269 -7.48 10.56 -41.03
N THR A 270 -8.03 9.46 -40.53
CA THR A 270 -7.38 8.51 -39.60
C THR A 270 -6.01 8.05 -40.08
N SER A 271 -5.84 7.88 -41.40
CA SER A 271 -4.55 7.44 -41.99
C SER A 271 -3.37 8.38 -41.71
N ALA A 272 -3.62 9.65 -41.36
CA ALA A 272 -2.58 10.60 -40.99
C ALA A 272 -1.85 10.20 -39.70
N PHE A 273 -2.53 9.47 -38.81
CA PHE A 273 -1.99 9.03 -37.52
C PHE A 273 -1.35 7.63 -37.58
N MET A 274 -1.24 7.03 -38.76
CA MET A 274 -0.70 5.67 -38.90
C MET A 274 0.76 5.62 -38.42
N GLY A 275 1.01 4.80 -37.40
CA GLY A 275 2.34 4.62 -36.82
C GLY A 275 2.65 5.53 -35.64
N TYR A 276 1.76 6.49 -35.31
CA TYR A 276 1.84 7.22 -34.05
C TYR A 276 1.40 6.34 -32.88
N THR A 277 2.07 6.50 -31.76
CA THR A 277 1.68 6.01 -30.44
C THR A 277 1.63 7.20 -29.49
N PHE A 278 0.59 7.30 -28.67
CA PHE A 278 0.36 8.40 -27.75
C PHE A 278 0.50 7.89 -26.31
N VAL A 279 1.28 8.58 -25.49
CA VAL A 279 1.52 8.22 -24.09
C VAL A 279 1.25 9.44 -23.22
N PHE A 280 0.20 9.35 -22.40
CA PHE A 280 -0.15 10.35 -21.40
C PHE A 280 0.60 10.03 -20.10
N TYR A 281 1.08 11.06 -19.41
CA TYR A 281 1.80 10.92 -18.15
C TYR A 281 1.03 11.61 -17.01
N PRO A 282 1.10 11.10 -15.75
CA PRO A 282 0.42 11.69 -14.59
C PRO A 282 0.81 13.14 -14.29
N ASN A 283 1.96 13.60 -14.78
CA ASN A 283 2.42 14.97 -14.64
C ASN A 283 1.87 15.93 -15.72
N TYR A 284 0.77 15.56 -16.38
CA TYR A 284 0.12 16.35 -17.45
C TYR A 284 0.94 16.55 -18.72
N THR A 285 1.99 15.75 -18.92
CA THR A 285 2.73 15.71 -20.19
C THR A 285 2.18 14.60 -21.09
N LEU A 286 2.28 14.81 -22.41
CA LEU A 286 1.87 13.88 -23.45
C LEU A 286 3.05 13.68 -24.41
N LYS A 287 3.21 12.47 -24.95
CA LYS A 287 4.16 12.22 -26.04
C LYS A 287 3.46 11.55 -27.21
N ALA A 288 3.69 12.08 -28.40
CA ALA A 288 3.42 11.41 -29.65
C ALA A 288 4.72 10.79 -30.17
N GLU A 289 4.79 9.46 -30.19
CA GLU A 289 5.92 8.69 -30.70
C GLU A 289 5.61 8.19 -32.10
N HIS A 290 6.46 8.53 -33.06
CA HIS A 290 6.37 8.01 -34.42
C HIS A 290 7.75 7.63 -34.92
N SER A 291 7.93 6.34 -35.21
CA SER A 291 9.22 5.74 -35.60
C SER A 291 10.33 5.88 -34.54
N GLN A 292 11.15 6.95 -34.59
CA GLN A 292 12.23 7.25 -33.63
C GLN A 292 12.18 8.71 -33.14
N GLU A 293 11.16 9.45 -33.55
CA GLU A 293 10.94 10.83 -33.13
C GLU A 293 9.86 10.82 -32.05
N SER A 294 10.10 11.59 -31.00
CA SER A 294 9.19 11.78 -29.88
C SER A 294 8.87 13.26 -29.82
N ILE A 295 7.60 13.59 -30.04
CA ILE A 295 7.09 14.95 -30.06
C ILE A 295 6.38 15.17 -28.71
N PRO A 296 6.89 16.09 -27.86
CA PRO A 296 6.26 16.41 -26.60
C PRO A 296 5.00 17.24 -26.81
N GLY A 297 4.02 17.03 -25.94
CA GLY A 297 2.82 17.83 -25.78
C GLY A 297 2.41 17.88 -24.31
N GLU A 298 1.29 18.53 -24.06
CA GLU A 298 0.64 18.65 -22.75
C GLU A 298 -0.82 18.22 -22.87
N TRP A 299 -1.40 17.81 -21.75
CA TRP A 299 -2.83 17.51 -21.68
C TRP A 299 -3.40 18.00 -20.35
N LYS A 300 -4.68 18.35 -20.33
CA LYS A 300 -5.42 18.66 -19.10
C LYS A 300 -6.77 17.95 -19.11
N LEU A 301 -7.28 17.70 -17.92
CA LEU A 301 -8.59 17.10 -17.71
C LEU A 301 -9.43 18.06 -16.89
N TYR A 302 -10.65 18.29 -17.37
CA TYR A 302 -11.69 19.05 -16.68
C TYR A 302 -12.88 18.11 -16.50
N ILE A 303 -13.17 17.75 -15.25
CA ILE A 303 -14.32 16.92 -14.86
C ILE A 303 -15.33 17.87 -14.21
N GLU A 304 -16.52 17.98 -14.78
CA GLU A 304 -17.66 18.72 -14.22
C GLU A 304 -18.92 17.85 -14.30
N GLU A 305 -19.92 18.15 -13.45
CA GLU A 305 -21.21 17.41 -13.35
C GLU A 305 -21.89 17.05 -14.70
N LEU A 306 -21.61 17.78 -15.78
CA LEU A 306 -22.27 17.62 -17.09
C LEU A 306 -21.32 17.50 -18.28
N GLU A 307 -20.03 17.78 -18.11
CA GLU A 307 -19.06 17.84 -19.22
C GLU A 307 -17.69 17.36 -18.74
N ASN A 308 -17.17 16.31 -19.38
CA ASN A 308 -15.83 15.79 -19.15
C ASN A 308 -14.97 16.14 -20.36
N ILE A 309 -13.95 16.99 -20.18
CA ILE A 309 -13.15 17.56 -21.27
C ILE A 309 -11.67 17.22 -21.11
N ILE A 310 -11.06 16.73 -22.19
CA ILE A 310 -9.61 16.59 -22.34
C ILE A 310 -9.11 17.69 -23.28
N GLU A 311 -8.30 18.59 -22.76
CA GLU A 311 -7.53 19.55 -23.57
C GLU A 311 -6.22 18.88 -23.98
N ILE A 312 -5.89 18.87 -25.27
CA ILE A 312 -4.62 18.34 -25.79
C ILE A 312 -3.86 19.49 -26.46
N GLU A 313 -2.55 19.60 -26.24
CA GLU A 313 -1.72 20.62 -26.88
C GLU A 313 -0.36 20.06 -27.32
N PHE A 314 -0.01 20.26 -28.59
CA PHE A 314 1.30 20.00 -29.19
C PHE A 314 1.85 21.27 -29.83
N ASP A 315 3.04 21.71 -29.41
CA ASP A 315 3.81 22.78 -30.08
C ASP A 315 4.68 22.17 -31.18
N THR A 316 4.09 21.97 -32.37
CA THR A 316 4.73 21.27 -33.50
C THR A 316 4.29 21.82 -34.85
N ASP A 317 5.16 21.68 -35.85
CA ASP A 317 4.84 21.96 -37.27
C ASP A 317 4.15 20.76 -37.97
N ASP A 318 3.93 19.65 -37.26
CA ASP A 318 3.19 18.49 -37.78
C ASP A 318 1.69 18.77 -37.83
N GLU A 319 1.17 18.98 -39.04
CA GLU A 319 -0.25 19.28 -39.30
C GLU A 319 -1.20 18.24 -38.68
N SER A 320 -0.81 16.96 -38.62
CA SER A 320 -1.68 15.92 -38.05
C SER A 320 -1.79 15.99 -36.54
N LEU A 321 -0.73 16.42 -35.84
CA LEU A 321 -0.77 16.60 -34.39
C LEU A 321 -1.42 17.93 -34.01
N ASP A 322 -1.26 18.98 -34.83
CA ASP A 322 -1.99 20.25 -34.65
C ASP A 322 -3.51 20.05 -34.69
N TRP A 323 -4.01 19.07 -35.45
CA TRP A 323 -5.43 18.70 -35.47
C TRP A 323 -5.97 18.12 -34.16
N LEU A 324 -5.09 17.70 -33.25
CA LEU A 324 -5.46 17.23 -31.91
C LEU A 324 -5.54 18.38 -30.90
N ASN A 325 -5.06 19.58 -31.25
CA ASN A 325 -5.03 20.75 -30.38
C ASN A 325 -6.42 21.36 -30.18
N GLU A 326 -7.26 20.67 -29.41
CA GLU A 326 -8.67 21.02 -29.18
C GLU A 326 -9.09 20.66 -27.75
N ASP A 327 -10.24 21.20 -27.34
CA ASP A 327 -10.99 20.78 -26.17
C ASP A 327 -11.92 19.61 -26.56
N TRP A 328 -11.56 18.39 -26.17
CA TRP A 328 -12.27 17.17 -26.52
C TRP A 328 -13.21 16.73 -25.40
N GLU A 329 -14.51 16.74 -25.63
CA GLU A 329 -15.50 16.13 -24.75
C GLU A 329 -15.42 14.59 -24.82
N ILE A 330 -15.39 13.94 -23.65
CA ILE A 330 -15.35 12.49 -23.51
C ILE A 330 -16.76 11.92 -23.60
N ILE A 331 -16.99 11.07 -24.61
CA ILE A 331 -18.29 10.46 -24.87
C ILE A 331 -18.35 8.99 -24.41
N GLU A 332 -17.22 8.30 -24.42
CA GLU A 332 -17.12 6.91 -23.97
C GLU A 332 -15.68 6.65 -23.55
N ALA A 333 -15.49 5.99 -22.41
CA ALA A 333 -14.18 5.59 -21.93
C ALA A 333 -14.23 4.13 -21.45
N GLY A 334 -13.14 3.40 -21.68
CA GLY A 334 -12.97 2.03 -21.22
C GLY A 334 -11.56 1.52 -21.46
N SER A 335 -11.25 0.34 -20.93
CA SER A 335 -9.92 -0.28 -21.01
C SER A 335 -9.41 -0.50 -22.44
N GLN A 336 -10.32 -0.50 -23.43
CA GLN A 336 -9.98 -0.69 -24.85
C GLN A 336 -9.90 0.62 -25.63
N GLY A 337 -10.44 1.74 -25.13
CA GLY A 337 -10.45 2.98 -25.88
C GLY A 337 -11.23 4.12 -25.25
N VAL A 338 -10.96 5.33 -25.74
CA VAL A 338 -11.60 6.58 -25.35
C VAL A 338 -12.11 7.29 -26.60
N LYS A 339 -13.43 7.53 -26.67
CA LYS A 339 -14.09 8.25 -27.76
C LYS A 339 -14.31 9.70 -27.34
N LEU A 340 -13.93 10.58 -28.23
CA LEU A 340 -13.80 12.01 -28.01
C LEU A 340 -14.52 12.77 -29.13
N ILE A 341 -15.17 13.87 -28.77
CA ILE A 341 -15.85 14.77 -29.70
C ILE A 341 -15.43 16.21 -29.43
N ALA A 342 -15.19 16.99 -30.47
CA ALA A 342 -14.90 18.42 -30.34
C ALA A 342 -15.73 19.22 -31.35
N GLN A 343 -16.03 20.48 -31.03
CA GLN A 343 -16.75 21.35 -31.95
C GLN A 343 -15.88 21.67 -33.18
N GLY A 344 -16.44 21.52 -34.37
CA GLY A 344 -15.79 21.86 -35.63
C GLY A 344 -15.93 23.34 -36.00
N ASP A 345 -15.15 23.78 -36.99
CA ASP A 345 -15.09 25.18 -37.44
C ASP A 345 -16.39 25.72 -38.07
N GLU A 346 -17.31 24.83 -38.46
CA GLU A 346 -18.63 25.17 -38.97
C GLU A 346 -19.69 24.82 -37.93
N GLU A 347 -20.67 25.72 -37.71
CA GLU A 347 -21.85 25.44 -36.88
C GLU A 347 -22.47 24.08 -37.29
N ASP A 348 -22.73 23.23 -36.30
CA ASP A 348 -23.28 21.85 -36.42
C ASP A 348 -22.35 20.77 -37.00
N ARG A 349 -21.03 20.98 -37.07
CA ARG A 349 -20.07 19.90 -37.38
C ARG A 349 -19.23 19.55 -36.16
N ASN A 350 -19.08 18.26 -35.91
CA ASN A 350 -18.23 17.74 -34.84
C ASN A 350 -17.01 17.02 -35.41
N LYS A 351 -15.85 17.25 -34.79
CA LYS A 351 -14.66 16.43 -34.96
C LYS A 351 -14.83 15.19 -34.08
N ASN A 352 -14.44 14.03 -34.57
CA ASN A 352 -14.52 12.77 -33.80
C ASN A 352 -13.13 12.16 -33.73
N LEU A 353 -12.74 11.75 -32.54
CA LEU A 353 -11.46 11.10 -32.25
C LEU A 353 -11.73 9.83 -31.43
N TYR A 354 -11.05 8.76 -31.79
CA TYR A 354 -11.07 7.53 -31.02
C TYR A 354 -9.64 7.06 -30.78
N PHE A 355 -9.22 7.11 -29.52
CA PHE A 355 -8.02 6.42 -29.06
C PHE A 355 -8.38 4.98 -28.75
N SER A 356 -7.62 4.02 -29.28
CA SER A 356 -7.67 2.62 -28.86
C SER A 356 -6.39 2.26 -28.14
N ARG A 357 -6.49 1.38 -27.15
CA ARG A 357 -5.31 0.86 -26.45
C ARG A 357 -4.38 0.17 -27.44
N LEU A 358 -3.09 0.46 -27.35
CA LEU A 358 -2.05 -0.25 -28.06
C LEU A 358 -1.84 -1.63 -27.40
N GLU A 359 -2.12 -2.70 -28.14
CA GLU A 359 -1.94 -4.09 -27.69
C GLU A 359 -0.47 -4.52 -27.54
#